data_AF-A0A0Q9SQV9-F1
#
_entry.id   AF-A0A0Q9SQV9-F1
#
_cell.length_a   1.000
_cell.length_b   1.000
_cell.length_c   1.000
_cell.angle_alpha   90.00
_cell.angle_beta   90.00
_cell.angle_gamma   90.00
#
_symmetry.space_group_name_H-M   'P 1'
#
loop_
_entity.id
_entity.type
_entity.pdbx_description
1 polymer ?
#
loop_
_entity_poly.entity_id
_entity_poly.type
_entity_poly.pdbx_seq_one_letter_code
_entity_poly.pdbx_strand_id
1 'polypeptide(L)'
;MLDRARHSLLEACQSQEVTRRYDQAQLGALRAAAAVVATRTSSRPPTGQSGPRSLWELLPTVAPELSEWAGFFEVVGARRHHGHSAREADDVLRQSELFLDLVCHTLGLPVTMSAQDHLLVPTAATGARAAP
;
A
#
# COMPACT_ATOMS: atom_id res chain seq x y z
N MET A 1 -4.89 -1.50 -13.13
CA MET A 1 -5.06 -0.89 -11.79
C MET A 1 -3.74 -0.69 -11.07
N LEU A 2 -2.79 -1.64 -11.14
CA LEU A 2 -1.49 -1.54 -10.47
C LEU A 2 -0.62 -0.34 -10.91
N ASP A 3 -0.57 0.01 -12.19
CA ASP A 3 0.16 1.22 -12.62
C ASP A 3 -0.40 2.50 -12.00
N ARG A 4 -1.74 2.58 -11.86
CA ARG A 4 -2.39 3.69 -11.17
C ARG A 4 -2.09 3.66 -9.67
N ALA A 5 -2.00 2.48 -9.05
CA ALA A 5 -1.58 2.35 -7.66
C ALA A 5 -0.17 2.92 -7.47
N ARG A 6 0.80 2.46 -8.28
CA ARG A 6 2.18 2.95 -8.30
C ARG A 6 2.26 4.46 -8.48
N HIS A 7 1.52 5.00 -9.45
CA HIS A 7 1.50 6.44 -9.70
C HIS A 7 1.01 7.24 -8.47
N SER A 8 0.00 6.75 -7.78
CA SER A 8 -0.50 7.39 -6.53
C SER A 8 0.57 7.42 -5.45
N LEU A 9 1.30 6.31 -5.27
CA LEU A 9 2.35 6.24 -4.25
C LEU A 9 3.54 7.14 -4.59
N LEU A 10 3.88 7.26 -5.88
CA LEU A 10 4.88 8.23 -6.34
C LEU A 10 4.44 9.68 -6.09
N GLU A 11 3.17 10.01 -6.36
CA GLU A 11 2.61 11.32 -6.03
C GLU A 11 2.62 11.60 -4.52
N ALA A 12 2.31 10.59 -3.70
CA ALA A 12 2.38 10.70 -2.25
C ALA A 12 3.82 11.00 -1.78
N CYS A 13 4.79 10.21 -2.26
CA CYS A 13 6.20 10.37 -1.93
C CYS A 13 6.75 11.76 -2.29
N GLN A 14 6.27 12.36 -3.37
CA GLN A 14 6.72 13.68 -3.83
C GLN A 14 5.96 14.84 -3.18
N SER A 15 4.87 14.56 -2.47
CA SER A 15 4.02 15.60 -1.88
C SER A 15 4.64 16.20 -0.61
N GLN A 16 4.71 17.53 -0.55
CA GLN A 16 5.10 18.26 0.65
C GLN A 16 3.94 18.54 1.61
N GLU A 17 2.69 18.34 1.14
CA GLU A 17 1.48 18.55 1.92
C GLU A 17 1.05 17.24 2.59
N VAL A 18 0.92 17.26 3.92
CA VAL A 18 0.63 16.05 4.72
C VAL A 18 -0.69 15.40 4.32
N THR A 19 -1.76 16.19 4.16
CA THR A 19 -3.08 15.69 3.75
C THR A 19 -3.03 15.02 2.39
N ARG A 20 -2.39 15.67 1.41
CA ARG A 20 -2.26 15.13 0.06
C ARG A 20 -1.41 13.85 0.02
N ARG A 21 -0.33 13.78 0.80
CA ARG A 21 0.48 12.56 0.97
C ARG A 21 -0.36 11.41 1.51
N TYR A 22 -1.14 11.66 2.57
CA TYR A 22 -2.02 10.67 3.18
C TYR A 22 -3.08 10.16 2.20
N ASP A 23 -3.78 11.07 1.52
CA ASP A 23 -4.85 10.73 0.58
C ASP A 23 -4.32 9.92 -0.62
N GLN A 24 -3.17 10.30 -1.18
CA GLN A 24 -2.55 9.60 -2.30
C GLN A 24 -2.02 8.22 -1.92
N ALA A 25 -1.47 8.07 -0.70
CA ALA A 25 -1.08 6.77 -0.16
C ALA A 25 -2.28 5.82 -0.06
N GLN A 26 -3.37 6.28 0.58
CA GLN A 26 -4.61 5.51 0.72
C GLN A 26 -5.22 5.16 -0.64
N LEU A 27 -5.19 6.09 -1.60
CA LEU A 27 -5.68 5.86 -2.96
C LEU A 27 -4.84 4.82 -3.70
N GLY A 28 -3.53 4.81 -3.47
CA GLY A 28 -2.62 3.77 -3.96
C GLY A 28 -3.02 2.38 -3.47
N ALA A 29 -3.24 2.24 -2.16
CA ALA A 29 -3.69 0.99 -1.55
C ALA A 29 -5.05 0.52 -2.09
N LEU A 30 -6.04 1.43 -2.20
CA LEU A 30 -7.35 1.12 -2.79
C LEU A 30 -7.24 0.58 -4.22
N ARG A 31 -6.38 1.18 -5.05
CA ARG A 31 -6.16 0.75 -6.44
C ARG A 31 -5.48 -0.62 -6.51
N ALA A 32 -4.56 -0.91 -5.58
CA ALA A 32 -3.93 -2.23 -5.47
C ALA A 32 -4.94 -3.32 -5.09
N ALA A 33 -5.77 -3.07 -4.07
CA ALA A 33 -6.84 -3.98 -3.66
C ALA A 33 -7.85 -4.23 -4.80
N ALA A 34 -8.20 -3.18 -5.57
CA ALA A 34 -9.10 -3.30 -6.72
C ALA A 34 -8.51 -4.19 -7.83
N ALA A 35 -7.18 -4.19 -8.00
CA ALA A 35 -6.51 -5.09 -8.93
C ALA A 35 -6.69 -6.56 -8.51
N VAL A 36 -6.47 -6.88 -7.24
CA VAL A 36 -6.65 -8.24 -6.71
C VAL A 36 -8.09 -8.72 -6.90
N VAL A 37 -9.05 -7.90 -6.49
CA VAL A 37 -10.47 -8.23 -6.61
C VAL A 37 -10.82 -8.45 -8.08
N ALA A 38 -10.46 -7.53 -8.99
CA ALA A 38 -10.74 -7.69 -10.40
C ALA A 38 -10.12 -8.96 -10.99
N THR A 39 -8.85 -9.27 -10.68
CA THR A 39 -8.18 -10.46 -11.21
C THR A 39 -8.82 -11.76 -10.70
N ARG A 40 -9.18 -11.83 -9.41
CA ARG A 40 -9.71 -13.07 -8.81
C ARG A 40 -11.21 -13.27 -9.02
N THR A 41 -11.99 -12.21 -9.24
CA THR A 41 -13.43 -12.31 -9.53
C THR A 41 -13.75 -12.45 -11.01
N SER A 42 -12.81 -12.16 -11.91
CA SER A 42 -13.00 -12.29 -13.38
C SER A 42 -13.36 -13.72 -13.84
N SER A 43 -13.00 -14.75 -13.08
CA SER A 43 -13.33 -16.15 -13.39
C SER A 43 -14.68 -16.63 -12.84
N ARG A 44 -15.36 -15.80 -12.03
CA ARG A 44 -16.65 -16.15 -11.45
C ARG A 44 -17.76 -15.66 -12.39
N PRO A 45 -18.73 -16.51 -12.80
CA PRO A 45 -19.89 -16.03 -13.55
C PRO A 45 -20.54 -14.90 -12.74
N PRO A 46 -21.09 -13.85 -13.39
CA PRO A 46 -21.71 -12.73 -12.69
C PRO A 46 -22.92 -13.27 -11.94
N THR A 47 -22.71 -13.69 -10.70
CA THR A 47 -23.79 -13.99 -9.78
C THR A 47 -24.46 -12.66 -9.55
N GLY A 48 -25.65 -12.47 -10.15
CA GLY A 48 -26.44 -11.28 -9.93
C GLY A 48 -26.56 -10.99 -8.43
N GLN A 49 -26.60 -9.69 -8.10
CA GLN A 49 -26.83 -9.12 -6.76
C GLN A 49 -25.60 -9.16 -5.79
N SER A 50 -25.34 -8.22 -4.88
CA SER A 50 -26.20 -7.24 -4.18
C SER A 50 -25.35 -6.20 -3.43
N GLY A 51 -25.75 -4.93 -3.47
CA GLY A 51 -25.35 -3.86 -2.53
C GLY A 51 -23.92 -3.29 -2.64
N PRO A 52 -23.67 -2.06 -2.16
CA PRO A 52 -22.33 -1.48 -2.13
C PRO A 52 -21.51 -2.13 -1.01
N ARG A 53 -20.97 -3.33 -1.23
CA ARG A 53 -19.88 -3.83 -0.37
C ARG A 53 -18.65 -2.98 -0.59
N SER A 54 -18.04 -2.54 0.51
CA SER A 54 -16.74 -1.89 0.47
C SER A 54 -15.73 -2.86 -0.11
N LEU A 55 -14.81 -2.34 -0.93
CA LEU A 55 -13.71 -3.13 -1.51
C LEU A 55 -12.92 -3.90 -0.43
N TRP A 56 -12.80 -3.30 0.75
CA TRP A 56 -12.14 -3.89 1.91
C TRP A 56 -12.95 -5.03 2.54
N GLU A 57 -14.28 -5.06 2.43
CA GLU A 57 -15.09 -6.21 2.84
C GLU A 57 -14.96 -7.39 1.85
N LEU A 58 -14.74 -7.08 0.57
CA LEU A 58 -14.57 -8.10 -0.47
C LEU A 58 -13.18 -8.72 -0.47
N LEU A 59 -12.15 -7.97 -0.10
CA LEU A 59 -10.76 -8.42 -0.16
C LEU A 59 -10.50 -9.72 0.65
N PRO A 60 -10.93 -9.87 1.91
CA PRO A 60 -10.80 -11.11 2.67
C PRO A 60 -11.47 -12.33 2.01
N THR A 61 -12.55 -12.10 1.25
CA THR A 61 -13.28 -13.19 0.59
C THR A 61 -12.50 -13.76 -0.60
N VAL A 62 -11.77 -12.92 -1.34
CA VAL A 62 -11.03 -13.32 -2.54
C VAL A 62 -9.54 -13.54 -2.29
N ALA A 63 -8.99 -12.92 -1.25
CA ALA A 63 -7.60 -12.96 -0.84
C ALA A 63 -7.51 -12.96 0.69
N PRO A 64 -7.81 -14.09 1.35
CA PRO A 64 -7.79 -14.19 2.81
C PRO A 64 -6.40 -13.85 3.39
N GLU A 65 -5.32 -14.08 2.65
CA GLU A 65 -3.96 -13.68 3.00
C GLU A 65 -3.77 -12.15 3.12
N LEU A 66 -4.71 -11.35 2.60
CA LEU A 66 -4.72 -9.88 2.69
C LEU A 66 -5.74 -9.34 3.70
N SER A 67 -6.33 -10.19 4.54
CA SER A 67 -7.42 -9.79 5.45
C SER A 67 -6.98 -8.76 6.49
N GLU A 68 -5.77 -8.90 7.01
CA GLU A 68 -5.21 -7.95 7.99
C GLU A 68 -5.08 -6.54 7.39
N TRP A 69 -4.63 -6.48 6.14
CA TRP A 69 -4.53 -5.25 5.38
C TRP A 69 -5.89 -4.60 5.12
N ALA A 70 -6.93 -5.40 4.87
CA ALA A 70 -8.29 -4.88 4.71
C ALA A 70 -8.76 -4.15 5.96
N GLY A 71 -8.58 -4.75 7.15
CA GLY A 71 -8.95 -4.14 8.42
C GLY A 71 -8.14 -2.86 8.69
N PHE A 72 -6.83 -2.89 8.45
CA PHE A 72 -5.98 -1.71 8.59
C PHE A 72 -6.44 -0.54 7.73
N PHE A 73 -6.62 -0.76 6.41
CA PHE A 73 -6.96 0.32 5.47
C PHE A 73 -8.40 0.81 5.59
N GLU A 74 -9.31 0.02 6.15
CA GLU A 74 -10.65 0.48 6.52
C GLU A 74 -10.57 1.58 7.60
N VAL A 75 -9.75 1.36 8.64
CA VAL A 75 -9.54 2.34 9.72
C VAL A 75 -8.77 3.57 9.21
N VAL A 76 -7.80 3.40 8.30
CA VAL A 76 -7.11 4.52 7.62
C VAL A 76 -8.11 5.35 6.81
N GLY A 77 -8.95 4.70 5.99
CA GLY A 77 -9.93 5.37 5.13
C GLY A 77 -10.99 6.13 5.92
N ALA A 78 -11.42 5.61 7.07
CA ALA A 78 -12.37 6.27 7.96
C ALA A 78 -11.84 7.59 8.53
N ARG A 79 -10.52 7.81 8.54
CA ARG A 79 -9.88 8.99 9.15
C ARG A 79 -9.53 10.11 8.16
N ARG A 80 -9.80 9.97 6.87
CA ARG A 80 -9.46 10.93 5.78
C ARG A 80 -9.82 12.42 5.97
N HIS A 81 -10.72 12.74 6.89
CA HIS A 81 -11.15 14.13 7.15
C HIS A 81 -10.56 14.73 8.43
N HIS A 82 -9.64 14.01 9.08
CA HIS A 82 -8.97 14.48 10.29
C HIS A 82 -7.64 15.11 9.93
N GLY A 83 -7.15 15.99 10.82
CA GLY A 83 -5.77 16.47 10.72
C GLY A 83 -4.81 15.31 11.00
N HIS A 84 -3.87 15.08 10.08
CA HIS A 84 -2.82 14.08 10.23
C HIS A 84 -1.48 14.75 10.47
N SER A 85 -0.64 14.11 11.26
CA SER A 85 0.77 14.47 11.38
C SER A 85 1.56 13.97 10.17
N ALA A 86 2.70 14.60 9.90
CA ALA A 86 3.62 14.14 8.85
C ALA A 86 4.04 12.67 9.07
N ARG A 87 4.25 12.27 10.33
CA ARG A 87 4.60 10.89 10.70
C ARG A 87 3.50 9.90 10.34
N GLU A 88 2.24 10.22 10.58
CA GLU A 88 1.12 9.35 10.21
C GLU A 88 0.99 9.22 8.69
N ALA A 89 1.19 10.31 7.93
CA ALA A 89 1.19 10.25 6.48
C ALA A 89 2.35 9.39 5.94
N ASP A 90 3.55 9.51 6.52
CA ASP A 90 4.71 8.71 6.12
C ASP A 90 4.54 7.22 6.49
N ASP A 91 3.88 6.92 7.61
CA ASP A 91 3.56 5.55 7.99
C ASP A 91 2.53 4.93 7.04
N VAL A 92 1.44 5.63 6.74
CA VAL A 92 0.45 5.15 5.78
C VAL A 92 1.05 4.98 4.39
N LEU A 93 1.96 5.86 3.96
CA LEU A 93 2.71 5.69 2.72
C LEU A 93 3.52 4.38 2.74
N ARG A 94 4.33 4.16 3.77
CA ARG A 94 5.13 2.93 3.92
C ARG A 94 4.24 1.67 3.92
N GLN A 95 3.14 1.69 4.66
CA GLN A 95 2.18 0.58 4.70
C GLN A 95 1.53 0.34 3.33
N SER A 96 1.25 1.40 2.57
CA SER A 96 0.67 1.29 1.23
C SER A 96 1.65 0.73 0.20
N GLU A 97 2.94 1.06 0.31
CA GLU A 97 4.02 0.47 -0.49
C GLU A 97 4.18 -1.02 -0.20
N LEU A 98 4.29 -1.40 1.08
CA LEU A 98 4.37 -2.81 1.50
C LEU A 98 3.16 -3.61 1.02
N PHE A 99 1.96 -3.04 1.12
CA PHE A 99 0.75 -3.69 0.63
C PHE A 99 0.77 -3.88 -0.89
N LEU A 100 1.22 -2.88 -1.66
CA LEU A 100 1.35 -3.01 -3.11
C LEU A 100 2.33 -4.12 -3.50
N ASP A 101 3.45 -4.23 -2.81
CA ASP A 101 4.42 -5.30 -3.06
C ASP A 101 3.84 -6.67 -2.76
N LEU A 102 3.10 -6.82 -1.66
CA LEU A 102 2.39 -8.06 -1.34
C LEU A 102 1.34 -8.37 -2.41
N VAL A 103 0.57 -7.38 -2.87
CA VAL A 103 -0.38 -7.53 -3.98
C VAL A 103 0.32 -8.01 -5.25
N CYS A 104 1.46 -7.43 -5.63
CA CYS A 104 2.22 -7.89 -6.80
C CYS A 104 2.68 -9.35 -6.65
N HIS A 105 3.21 -9.73 -5.48
CA HIS A 105 3.58 -11.11 -5.19
C HIS A 105 2.38 -12.07 -5.30
N THR A 106 1.22 -11.71 -4.71
CA THR A 106 0.01 -12.56 -4.75
C THR A 106 -0.57 -12.73 -6.16
N LEU A 107 -0.25 -11.82 -7.08
CA LEU A 107 -0.66 -11.88 -8.49
C LEU A 107 0.42 -12.49 -9.41
N GLY A 108 1.56 -12.90 -8.85
CA GLY A 108 2.68 -13.45 -9.63
C GLY A 108 3.35 -12.42 -10.55
N LEU A 109 3.23 -11.13 -10.23
CA LEU A 109 3.80 -10.04 -11.02
C LEU A 109 5.16 -9.61 -10.45
N PRO A 110 6.11 -9.17 -11.30
CA PRO A 110 7.38 -8.66 -10.83
C PRO A 110 7.15 -7.42 -9.95
N VAL A 111 7.72 -7.44 -8.74
CA VAL A 111 7.81 -6.27 -7.86
C VAL A 111 8.92 -5.38 -8.38
N THR A 112 8.55 -4.15 -8.76
CA THR A 112 9.50 -3.05 -8.94
C THR A 112 9.80 -2.51 -7.54
N MET A 113 10.84 -3.04 -6.88
CA MET A 113 11.31 -2.48 -5.61
C MET A 113 11.53 -0.97 -5.80
N SER A 114 10.87 -0.16 -4.96
CA SER A 114 11.06 1.29 -4.96
C SER A 114 12.52 1.60 -4.62
N ALA A 115 13.07 2.69 -5.17
CA ALA A 115 14.48 3.08 -5.01
C ALA A 115 14.94 3.29 -3.55
N GLN A 116 14.02 3.23 -2.59
CA GLN A 116 14.24 3.34 -1.15
C GLN A 116 14.99 2.12 -0.56
N ASP A 117 14.80 0.91 -1.11
CA ASP A 117 15.53 -0.29 -0.66
C ASP A 117 17.03 -0.23 -0.97
N HIS A 118 17.43 0.58 -1.95
CA HIS A 118 18.84 0.68 -2.34
C HIS A 118 19.66 1.65 -1.47
N LEU A 119 19.02 2.33 -0.50
CA LEU A 119 19.68 3.28 0.40
C LEU A 119 20.09 2.68 1.76
N LEU A 120 19.74 1.42 2.05
CA LEU A 120 20.28 0.67 3.19
C LEU A 120 21.62 0.01 2.83
N VAL A 121 22.65 0.83 2.60
CA VAL A 121 24.04 0.35 2.60
C VAL A 121 24.48 0.13 4.05
N PRO A 122 25.07 -1.03 4.39
CA PRO A 122 25.69 -1.22 5.69
C PRO A 122 26.89 -0.30 5.80
N THR A 123 26.80 0.75 6.61
CA THR A 123 27.99 1.48 7.05
C THR A 123 28.76 0.55 7.97
N ALA A 124 29.72 -0.17 7.39
CA ALA A 124 30.70 -0.93 8.12
C ALA A 124 31.33 -0.04 9.19
N ALA A 125 31.15 -0.43 10.45
CA ALA A 125 31.90 0.09 11.58
C ALA A 125 33.40 -0.08 11.28
N THR A 126 34.05 1.01 10.89
CA THR A 126 35.51 1.06 10.87
C THR A 126 35.97 1.41 12.27
N GLY A 127 36.40 0.40 13.02
CA GLY A 127 37.23 0.59 14.19
C GLY A 127 38.60 1.12 13.77
N ALA A 128 39.08 2.16 14.44
CA ALA A 128 40.49 2.50 14.47
C ALA A 128 40.85 2.93 15.89
N ARG A 129 41.48 1.98 16.58
CA ARG A 129 42.16 2.08 17.87
C ARG A 129 43.22 3.20 17.83
N ALA A 130 43.22 4.06 18.84
CA ALA A 130 44.38 4.88 19.20
C ALA A 130 44.52 4.90 20.74
N ALA A 131 45.43 4.07 21.24
CA ALA A 131 46.19 4.34 22.47
C ALA A 131 47.37 5.27 22.08
N PRO A 132 48.08 5.93 23.00
CA PRO A 132 48.74 5.32 24.17
C PRO A 132 48.17 5.74 25.53
#